data_AF-A0A935MHZ0-F1
#
_entry.id   AF-A0A935MHZ0-F1
#
_cell.length_a   1.000
_cell.length_b   1.000
_cell.length_c   1.000
_cell.angle_alpha   90.00
_cell.angle_beta   90.00
_cell.angle_gamma   90.00
#
_symmetry.space_group_name_H-M   'P 1'
#
loop_
_entity.id
_entity.type
_entity.pdbx_description
1 polymer ?
#
loop_
_entity_poly.entity_id
_entity_poly.type
_entity_poly.pdbx_seq_one_letter_code
_entity_poly.pdbx_strand_id
1 'polypeptide(L)' 'MNNEISIGKRIHFIRLNIQEAAGMELAPVYNFEFTPTFIFFDAQGNEVWRQVGEFDPQLVRDSLK' A
#
# COMPACT_ATOMS: atom_id res chain seq x y z
N MET A 1 8.43 12.40 25.74
CA MET A 1 7.66 11.17 26.07
C MET A 1 6.30 11.30 25.41
N ASN A 2 6.08 10.65 24.26
CA ASN A 2 4.75 10.46 23.70
C ASN A 2 4.56 8.95 23.53
N ASN A 3 4.13 8.28 24.61
CA ASN A 3 3.71 6.88 24.52
C ASN A 3 2.24 6.87 24.06
N GLU A 4 2.03 6.97 22.75
CA GLU A 4 0.74 6.57 22.19
C GLU A 4 0.69 5.04 22.15
N ILE A 5 -0.10 4.45 23.05
CA ILE A 5 -0.43 3.03 22.99
C ILE A 5 -1.52 2.89 21.92
N SER A 6 -1.13 2.53 20.70
CA SER A 6 -2.08 2.15 19.65
C SER A 6 -2.60 0.73 19.93
N ILE A 7 -3.84 0.62 20.38
CA ILE A 7 -4.57 -0.66 20.51
C ILE A 7 -5.28 -0.93 19.17
N GLY A 8 -4.76 -1.86 18.35
CA GLY A 8 -5.34 -2.26 17.06
C GLY A 8 -4.34 -2.78 16.03
N LYS A 9 -4.83 -3.31 14.89
CA LYS A 9 -3.98 -3.61 13.72
C LYS A 9 -3.43 -2.30 13.16
N ARG A 10 -2.11 -2.21 12.97
CA ARG A 10 -1.44 -1.05 12.37
C ARG A 10 -1.34 -1.21 10.86
N ILE A 11 -1.74 -0.18 10.13
CA ILE A 11 -1.52 -0.10 8.68
C ILE A 11 -0.45 0.96 8.43
N HIS A 12 0.51 0.62 7.58
CA HIS A 12 1.51 1.56 7.08
C HIS A 12 1.10 2.02 5.68
N PHE A 13 0.86 3.31 5.53
CA PHE A 13 0.56 3.91 4.23
C PHE A 13 1.84 4.47 3.62
N ILE A 14 2.17 3.99 2.42
CA ILE A 14 3.29 4.49 1.61
C ILE A 14 2.69 5.16 0.39
N ARG A 15 2.90 6.47 0.25
CA ARG A 15 2.59 7.19 -0.99
C ARG A 15 3.87 7.25 -1.82
N LEU A 16 3.88 6.52 -2.93
CA LEU A 16 5.01 6.47 -3.84
C LEU A 16 4.75 7.36 -5.06
N ASN A 17 5.65 8.29 -5.34
CA ASN A 17 5.67 9.02 -6.59
C ASN A 17 6.48 8.22 -7.62
N ILE A 18 5.83 7.70 -8.67
CA ILE A 18 6.49 6.86 -9.69
C ILE A 18 7.53 7.62 -10.52
N GLN A 19 7.53 8.95 -10.50
CA GLN A 19 8.44 9.81 -11.27
C GLN A 19 9.73 10.13 -10.51
N GLU A 20 9.84 9.77 -9.24
CA GLU A 20 11.04 9.96 -8.41
C GLU A 20 11.91 8.70 -8.40
N ALA A 21 13.17 8.82 -7.93
CA ALA A 21 14.15 7.72 -7.96
C ALA A 21 13.62 6.40 -7.39
N ALA A 22 13.03 6.42 -6.19
CA ALA A 22 12.44 5.24 -5.58
C ALA A 22 11.25 4.68 -6.40
N GLY A 23 10.47 5.55 -7.02
CA GLY A 23 9.38 5.16 -7.91
C GLY A 23 9.89 4.47 -9.18
N MET A 24 10.92 5.03 -9.81
CA MET A 24 11.56 4.46 -11.01
C MET A 24 12.23 3.12 -10.73
N GLU A 25 12.84 2.96 -9.55
CA GLU A 25 13.44 1.69 -9.12
C GLU A 25 12.39 0.61 -8.88
N LEU A 26 11.26 0.98 -8.26
CA LEU A 26 10.19 0.04 -7.92
C LEU A 26 9.21 -0.25 -9.07
N ALA A 27 9.14 0.64 -10.08
CA ALA A 27 8.26 0.48 -11.24
C ALA A 27 8.40 -0.88 -11.96
N PRO A 28 9.61 -1.36 -12.31
CA PRO A 28 9.77 -2.68 -12.92
C PRO A 28 9.53 -3.83 -11.93
N VAL A 29 9.80 -3.63 -10.64
CA VAL A 29 9.63 -4.66 -9.60
C VAL A 29 8.16 -5.00 -9.39
N TYR A 30 7.31 -3.98 -9.33
CA TYR A 30 5.88 -4.13 -9.09
C TYR A 30 5.02 -3.95 -10.34
N ASN A 31 5.64 -3.81 -11.51
CA ASN A 31 4.99 -3.62 -12.81
C ASN A 31 3.90 -2.53 -12.79
N PHE A 32 4.28 -1.30 -12.46
CA PHE A 32 3.35 -0.15 -12.47
C PHE A 32 3.03 0.26 -13.91
N GLU A 33 1.82 -0.08 -14.39
CA GLU A 33 1.38 0.27 -15.75
C GLU A 33 0.56 1.58 -15.78
N PHE A 34 -0.23 1.84 -14.74
CA PHE A 34 -1.15 2.99 -14.67
C PHE A 34 -1.14 3.63 -13.28
N THR A 35 -1.48 4.92 -13.22
CA THR A 35 -1.69 5.64 -11.96
C THR A 35 -3.10 6.22 -11.89
N PRO A 36 -3.71 6.27 -10.69
CA PRO A 36 -3.21 5.66 -9.44
C PRO A 36 -3.36 4.13 -9.44
N THR A 37 -2.42 3.46 -8.76
CA THR A 37 -2.50 2.03 -8.44
C THR A 37 -2.33 1.87 -6.94
N PHE A 38 -3.20 1.08 -6.32
CA PHE A 38 -3.19 0.73 -4.91
C PHE A 38 -2.79 -0.73 -4.77
N ILE A 39 -1.82 -1.00 -3.89
CA ILE A 39 -1.36 -2.36 -3.61
C ILE A 39 -1.40 -2.54 -2.10
N PHE A 40 -1.94 -3.67 -1.66
CA PHE A 40 -1.95 -4.05 -0.26
C PHE A 40 -1.06 -5.25 -0.04
N PHE A 41 -0.16 -5.11 0.93
CA PHE A 41 0.73 -6.16 1.36
C PHE A 41 0.33 -6.66 2.75
N ASP A 42 0.48 -7.95 2.99
CA ASP A 42 0.41 -8.50 4.34
C ASP A 42 1.66 -8.17 5.16
N ALA A 43 1.69 -8.58 6.44
CA ALA A 43 2.81 -8.31 7.33
C ALA A 43 4.11 -9.05 6.96
N GLN A 44 4.05 -10.02 6.05
CA GLN A 44 5.19 -10.76 5.52
C GLN A 44 5.70 -10.14 4.21
N GLY A 45 5.00 -9.13 3.67
CA GLY A 45 5.34 -8.46 2.42
C GLY A 45 4.75 -9.13 1.18
N ASN A 46 3.79 -10.05 1.31
CA ASN A 46 3.13 -10.65 0.17
C ASN A 46 2.03 -9.70 -0.36
N GLU A 47 1.97 -9.51 -1.66
CA GLU A 47 0.86 -8.78 -2.31
C GLU A 47 -0.44 -9.59 -2.14
N VAL A 48 -1.43 -9.02 -1.46
CA VAL A 48 -2.74 -9.64 -1.24
C VAL A 48 -3.70 -9.24 -2.35
N TRP A 49 -3.70 -7.96 -2.72
CA TRP A 49 -4.51 -7.43 -3.80
C TRP A 49 -3.91 -6.15 -4.39
N ARG A 50 -4.37 -5.84 -5.60
CA ARG A 50 -4.06 -4.65 -6.37
C ARG A 50 -5.32 -4.08 -7.02
N GLN A 51 -5.42 -2.76 -7.00
CA GLN A 51 -6.52 -2.02 -7.63
C GLN A 51 -5.96 -0.86 -8.45
N VAL A 52 -6.35 -0.80 -9.73
CA VAL A 52 -5.99 0.30 -10.63
C VAL A 52 -7.18 1.25 -10.74
N GLY A 53 -6.92 2.56 -10.67
CA GLY A 53 -7.97 3.57 -10.81
C GLY A 53 -8.56 3.98 -9.45
N GLU A 54 -9.86 3.76 -9.25
CA GLU A 54 -10.52 4.24 -8.03
C GLU A 54 -10.22 3.38 -6.81
N PHE A 55 -10.02 4.02 -5.66
CA PHE A 55 -9.78 3.36 -4.38
C PHE A 55 -11.08 2.90 -3.73
N ASP A 56 -11.17 1.62 -3.38
CA ASP A 56 -12.24 1.08 -2.55
C ASP A 56 -11.75 0.84 -1.10
N PRO A 57 -12.18 1.65 -0.12
CA PRO A 57 -11.83 1.46 1.28
C PRO A 57 -12.33 0.15 1.87
N GLN A 58 -13.33 -0.50 1.26
CA GLN A 58 -13.87 -1.76 1.75
C GLN A 58 -12.87 -2.91 1.60
N LEU A 59 -12.05 -2.91 0.55
CA LEU A 59 -10.95 -3.89 0.36
C LEU A 59 -9.96 -3.85 1.53
N VAL A 60 -9.64 -2.66 2.02
CA VAL A 60 -8.79 -2.50 3.21
C VAL A 60 -9.47 -3.09 4.43
N ARG A 61 -10.75 -2.75 4.69
CA ARG A 61 -11.48 -3.27 5.86
C ARG A 61 -11.59 -4.80 5.86
N ASP A 62 -11.83 -5.39 4.70
CA ASP A 62 -11.92 -6.84 4.55
C ASP A 62 -10.58 -7.54 4.79
N SER A 63 -9.47 -6.87 4.46
CA SER A 63 -8.11 -7.36 4.71
C SER A 63 -7.67 -7.24 6.18
N LEU A 64 -8.39 -6.47 6.99
CA LEU A 64 -8.11 -6.28 8.41
C LEU A 64 -8.91 -7.21 9.33
N LYS A 65 -9.75 -8.09 8.78
CA LYS A 65 -10.50 -9.07 9.59
C LYS A 65 -9.58 -10.10 10.24
#